data_AF-A0A551X226-F1
#
_entry.id   AF-A0A551X226-F1
#
_cell.length_a   1.000
_cell.length_b   1.000
_cell.length_c   1.000
_cell.angle_alpha   90.00
_cell.angle_beta   90.00
_cell.angle_gamma   90.00
#
_symmetry.space_group_name_H-M   'P 1'
#
loop_
_entity.id
_entity.type
_entity.pdbx_description
1 polymer ?
#
loop_
_entity_poly.entity_id
_entity_poly.type
_entity_poly.pdbx_seq_one_letter_code
_entity_poly.pdbx_strand_id
1 'polypeptide(L)'
;MVRLKGANSDYEYSSQTDGIVDKTTERPELFLQIFICPYDMPSRIEKPHNGKWCIGTDQNCPHEGNKSGHALINLHQKEGISLITDNNNKLSVTQEGNIELIPASGKVIIKRDKKPSCSLTLLDQGLEIKLENGAAIRFDLAGNIELSPAVNKTVTVKGNLTVEKEITGKLSSAIKQELIQEIKQSLNK
;
A
#
# COMPACT_ATOMS: atom_id res chain seq x y z
N MET A 1 27.78 -10.67 1.78
CA MET A 1 27.33 -10.89 0.39
C MET A 1 25.92 -11.48 0.51
N VAL A 2 24.89 -10.75 0.09
CA VAL A 2 23.52 -11.28 0.07
C VAL A 2 23.46 -12.33 -1.04
N ARG A 3 23.10 -13.58 -0.74
CA ARG A 3 22.81 -14.55 -1.79
C ARG A 3 21.32 -14.52 -2.09
N LEU A 4 21.01 -14.44 -3.38
CA LEU A 4 19.68 -14.74 -3.89
C LEU A 4 19.50 -16.25 -3.80
N LYS A 5 18.54 -16.70 -2.99
CA LYS A 5 18.15 -18.11 -2.88
C LYS A 5 16.78 -18.29 -3.50
N GLY A 6 16.34 -19.51 -3.75
CA GLY A 6 15.01 -19.72 -4.29
C GLY A 6 14.53 -21.15 -4.17
N ALA A 7 13.23 -21.35 -4.35
CA ALA A 7 12.60 -22.65 -4.44
C ALA A 7 11.61 -22.65 -5.61
N ASN A 8 11.37 -23.82 -6.17
CA ASN A 8 10.32 -24.03 -7.15
C ASN A 8 9.44 -25.21 -6.73
N SER A 9 8.36 -25.39 -7.48
CA SER A 9 7.46 -26.55 -7.32
C SER A 9 8.18 -27.87 -7.55
N ASP A 10 9.15 -27.88 -8.44
CA ASP A 10 9.66 -29.10 -9.09
C ASP A 10 10.63 -29.87 -8.21
N TYR A 11 11.27 -29.23 -7.24
CA TYR A 11 12.31 -29.85 -6.43
C TYR A 11 12.21 -29.49 -4.94
N GLU A 12 12.68 -30.40 -4.10
CA GLU A 12 12.95 -30.10 -2.69
C GLU A 12 14.09 -30.93 -2.14
N TYR A 13 14.73 -30.45 -1.08
CA TYR A 13 15.69 -31.22 -0.31
C TYR A 13 14.97 -32.22 0.59
N SER A 14 15.37 -33.49 0.53
CA SER A 14 14.91 -34.56 1.38
C SER A 14 15.98 -34.95 2.40
N SER A 15 15.64 -34.89 3.68
CA SER A 15 16.52 -35.35 4.77
C SER A 15 16.67 -36.88 4.80
N GLN A 16 15.74 -37.63 4.20
CA GLN A 16 15.81 -39.08 4.12
C GLN A 16 16.91 -39.56 3.15
N THR A 17 17.10 -38.81 2.07
CA THR A 17 18.07 -39.14 1.00
C THR A 17 19.31 -38.24 1.04
N ASP A 18 19.37 -37.27 1.97
CA ASP A 18 20.39 -36.20 2.05
C ASP A 18 20.64 -35.53 0.68
N GLY A 19 19.57 -35.22 -0.06
CA GLY A 19 19.68 -34.77 -1.45
C GLY A 19 18.40 -34.16 -2.01
N ILE A 20 18.48 -33.63 -3.23
CA ILE A 20 17.35 -33.03 -3.94
C ILE A 20 16.51 -34.14 -4.57
N VAL A 21 15.19 -34.08 -4.38
CA VAL A 21 14.21 -34.98 -4.99
C VAL A 21 13.27 -34.21 -5.92
N ASP A 22 12.85 -34.87 -7.00
CA ASP A 22 11.87 -34.36 -7.95
C ASP A 22 10.45 -34.45 -7.36
N LYS A 23 9.67 -33.37 -7.51
CA LYS A 23 8.32 -33.17 -7.01
C LYS A 23 7.33 -32.73 -8.09
N THR A 24 7.73 -32.76 -9.36
CA THR A 24 6.93 -32.34 -10.52
C THR A 24 5.58 -33.06 -10.61
N THR A 25 5.51 -34.32 -10.20
CA THR A 25 4.28 -35.12 -10.22
C THR A 25 3.40 -34.96 -8.98
N GLU A 26 3.98 -34.48 -7.87
CA GLU A 26 3.30 -34.34 -6.58
C GLU A 26 2.67 -32.96 -6.40
N ARG A 27 3.16 -31.94 -7.10
CA ARG A 27 2.73 -30.55 -6.94
C ARG A 27 2.00 -30.06 -8.19
N PRO A 28 0.65 -30.03 -8.18
CA PRO A 28 -0.11 -29.47 -9.29
C PRO A 28 0.04 -27.95 -9.40
N GLU A 29 0.61 -27.30 -8.37
CA GLU A 29 0.83 -25.86 -8.34
C GLU A 29 2.25 -25.49 -8.71
N LEU A 30 2.41 -24.84 -9.87
CA LEU A 30 3.67 -24.32 -10.34
C LEU A 30 3.99 -22.98 -9.70
N PHE A 31 5.19 -22.88 -9.14
CA PHE A 31 5.70 -21.66 -8.56
C PHE A 31 7.20 -21.52 -8.69
N LEU A 32 7.67 -20.28 -8.67
CA LEU A 32 9.05 -19.90 -8.45
C LEU A 32 9.09 -18.84 -7.36
N GLN A 33 9.81 -19.13 -6.29
CA GLN A 33 10.05 -18.21 -5.19
C GLN A 33 11.53 -17.86 -5.15
N ILE A 34 11.86 -16.57 -5.11
CA ILE A 34 13.21 -16.07 -4.92
C ILE A 34 13.23 -15.34 -3.57
N PHE A 35 14.07 -15.82 -2.67
CA PHE A 35 14.25 -15.30 -1.33
C PHE A 35 15.50 -14.43 -1.27
N ILE A 36 15.35 -13.23 -0.75
CA ILE A 36 16.46 -12.36 -0.37
C ILE A 36 16.65 -12.55 1.14
N CYS A 37 17.75 -13.21 1.52
CA CYS A 37 18.12 -13.40 2.92
C CYS A 37 19.44 -12.69 3.21
N PRO A 38 19.47 -11.70 4.13
CA PRO A 38 20.71 -11.00 4.48
C PRO A 38 21.75 -11.89 5.16
N TYR A 39 21.32 -13.05 5.68
CA TYR A 39 22.17 -14.01 6.41
C TYR A 39 22.52 -15.26 5.60
N ASP A 40 22.21 -15.30 4.30
CA ASP A 40 22.53 -16.43 3.41
C ASP A 40 22.00 -17.80 3.94
N MET A 41 20.81 -17.77 4.55
CA MET A 41 20.17 -18.97 5.08
C MET A 41 19.61 -19.85 3.95
N PRO A 42 19.56 -21.19 4.15
CA PRO A 42 19.19 -22.12 3.08
C PRO A 42 17.71 -22.03 2.70
N SER A 43 17.42 -22.35 1.44
CA SER A 43 16.07 -22.49 0.88
C SER A 43 15.64 -23.96 0.77
N ARG A 44 14.37 -24.22 0.42
CA ARG A 44 13.81 -25.59 0.36
C ARG A 44 14.54 -26.57 -0.58
N ILE A 45 15.40 -26.09 -1.47
CA ILE A 45 16.24 -26.92 -2.36
C ILE A 45 17.65 -27.17 -1.80
N GLU A 46 17.92 -26.75 -0.57
CA GLU A 46 19.22 -26.88 0.11
C GLU A 46 19.04 -27.60 1.45
N LYS A 47 20.15 -28.08 2.02
CA LYS A 47 20.16 -28.67 3.36
C LYS A 47 19.69 -27.62 4.40
N PRO A 48 18.72 -27.95 5.26
CA PRO A 48 18.21 -27.00 6.25
C PRO A 48 19.26 -26.63 7.30
N HIS A 49 19.15 -25.42 7.84
CA HIS A 49 19.93 -24.98 9.00
C HIS A 49 19.08 -25.17 10.26
N ASN A 50 19.58 -25.96 11.22
CA ASN A 50 18.83 -26.31 12.44
C ASN A 50 17.41 -26.86 12.15
N GLY A 51 17.29 -27.68 11.10
CA GLY A 51 16.01 -28.26 10.68
C GLY A 51 15.03 -27.29 10.03
N LYS A 52 15.46 -26.06 9.69
CA LYS A 52 14.62 -25.00 9.13
C LYS A 52 15.23 -24.42 7.86
N TRP A 53 14.37 -23.84 7.03
CA TRP A 53 14.73 -23.07 5.84
C TRP A 53 14.28 -21.63 5.99
N CYS A 54 14.98 -20.72 5.33
CA CYS A 54 14.49 -19.38 5.12
C CYS A 54 13.53 -19.37 3.94
N ILE A 55 12.35 -18.79 4.15
CA ILE A 55 11.33 -18.59 3.12
C ILE A 55 11.11 -17.10 2.79
N GLY A 56 12.18 -16.30 2.90
CA GLY A 56 12.18 -14.89 2.52
C GLY A 56 11.35 -13.98 3.44
N THR A 57 11.14 -14.38 4.69
CA THR A 57 10.46 -13.59 5.73
C THR A 57 11.26 -13.62 7.01
N ASP A 58 11.26 -12.50 7.76
CA ASP A 58 11.99 -12.38 9.02
C ASP A 58 11.57 -13.44 10.05
N GLN A 59 10.26 -13.66 10.18
CA GLN A 59 9.68 -14.59 11.16
C GLN A 59 10.17 -16.02 10.97
N ASN A 60 10.38 -16.43 9.71
CA ASN A 60 10.75 -17.80 9.36
C ASN A 60 12.25 -17.96 9.07
N CYS A 61 13.05 -16.90 9.24
CA CYS A 61 14.49 -17.00 9.06
C CYS A 61 15.12 -17.86 10.18
N PRO A 62 15.90 -18.90 9.85
CA PRO A 62 16.51 -19.78 10.84
C PRO A 62 17.74 -19.19 11.53
N HIS A 63 18.23 -18.03 11.07
CA HIS A 63 19.30 -17.29 11.74
C HIS A 63 18.92 -16.93 13.19
N GLU A 64 19.87 -16.99 14.11
CA GLU A 64 19.63 -16.81 15.55
C GLU A 64 19.66 -15.33 16.00
N GLY A 65 20.23 -14.43 15.19
CA GLY A 65 20.33 -13.00 15.48
C GLY A 65 19.15 -12.15 15.00
N ASN A 66 19.36 -10.83 14.86
CA ASN A 66 18.40 -9.94 14.20
C ASN A 66 18.01 -10.54 12.84
N LYS A 67 16.73 -10.48 12.49
CA LYS A 67 16.20 -11.10 11.27
C LYS A 67 15.73 -10.09 10.24
N SER A 68 15.87 -8.78 10.47
CA SER A 68 15.37 -7.76 9.56
C SER A 68 16.03 -7.77 8.17
N GLY A 69 15.24 -7.41 7.15
CA GLY A 69 15.73 -7.18 5.78
C GLY A 69 15.46 -8.32 4.79
N HIS A 70 14.55 -9.24 5.10
CA HIS A 70 14.14 -10.25 4.12
C HIS A 70 13.21 -9.67 3.06
N ALA A 71 13.19 -10.33 1.89
CA ALA A 71 12.17 -10.12 0.89
C ALA A 71 11.91 -11.40 0.08
N LEU A 72 10.74 -11.47 -0.53
CA LEU A 72 10.26 -12.55 -1.36
C LEU A 72 9.82 -12.01 -2.72
N ILE A 73 10.29 -12.64 -3.79
CA ILE A 73 9.71 -12.55 -5.13
C ILE A 73 8.99 -13.87 -5.39
N ASN A 74 7.71 -13.82 -5.69
CA ASN A 74 6.88 -15.00 -5.96
C ASN A 74 6.33 -14.91 -7.38
N LEU A 75 6.45 -15.99 -8.14
CA LEU A 75 5.74 -16.22 -9.39
C LEU A 75 4.91 -17.47 -9.16
N HIS A 76 3.59 -17.35 -9.22
CA HIS A 76 2.67 -18.43 -8.93
C HIS A 76 1.62 -18.54 -10.02
N GLN A 77 1.37 -19.74 -10.53
CA GLN A 77 0.44 -19.93 -11.65
C GLN A 77 -1.00 -19.50 -11.37
N LYS A 78 -1.42 -19.41 -10.09
CA LYS A 78 -2.75 -18.93 -9.70
C LYS A 78 -2.75 -17.53 -9.09
N GLU A 79 -1.67 -17.11 -8.44
CA GLU A 79 -1.64 -15.83 -7.71
C GLU A 79 -0.98 -14.70 -8.52
N GLY A 80 -0.28 -15.05 -9.60
CA GLY A 80 0.44 -14.08 -10.43
C GLY A 80 1.84 -13.82 -9.93
N ILE A 81 2.26 -12.56 -9.94
CA ILE A 81 3.62 -12.13 -9.55
C ILE A 81 3.50 -11.26 -8.32
N SER A 82 4.35 -11.47 -7.31
CA SER A 82 4.41 -10.58 -6.14
C SER A 82 5.81 -10.32 -5.63
N LEU A 83 6.06 -9.09 -5.18
CA LEU A 83 7.22 -8.66 -4.42
C LEU A 83 6.75 -8.32 -3.00
N ILE A 84 7.30 -9.00 -2.00
CA ILE A 84 6.89 -8.87 -0.59
C ILE A 84 8.12 -8.58 0.25
N THR A 85 8.09 -7.50 1.05
CA THR A 85 9.18 -7.18 2.00
C THR A 85 8.91 -7.82 3.36
N ASP A 86 9.93 -7.86 4.21
CA ASP A 86 9.90 -8.31 5.61
C ASP A 86 8.68 -7.82 6.43
N ASN A 87 8.29 -6.57 6.24
CA ASN A 87 7.18 -5.93 6.93
C ASN A 87 5.82 -6.07 6.20
N ASN A 88 5.69 -7.02 5.26
CA ASN A 88 4.47 -7.26 4.46
C ASN A 88 4.05 -6.11 3.54
N ASN A 89 4.98 -5.24 3.12
CA ASN A 89 4.70 -4.37 1.97
C ASN A 89 4.67 -5.26 0.72
N LYS A 90 3.52 -5.32 0.03
CA LYS A 90 3.33 -6.16 -1.14
C LYS A 90 2.99 -5.33 -2.38
N LEU A 91 3.69 -5.61 -3.47
CA LEU A 91 3.36 -5.21 -4.83
C LEU A 91 3.09 -6.47 -5.63
N SER A 92 1.89 -6.62 -6.21
CA SER A 92 1.54 -7.78 -7.05
C SER A 92 0.88 -7.41 -8.36
N VAL A 93 1.00 -8.33 -9.32
CA VAL A 93 0.19 -8.39 -10.54
C VAL A 93 -0.57 -9.72 -10.52
N THR A 94 -1.90 -9.69 -10.45
CA THR A 94 -2.73 -10.91 -10.40
C THR A 94 -2.87 -11.55 -11.78
N GLN A 95 -3.40 -12.78 -11.85
CA GLN A 95 -3.66 -13.46 -13.12
C GLN A 95 -4.72 -12.75 -13.98
N GLU A 96 -5.61 -11.98 -13.36
CA GLU A 96 -6.60 -11.14 -14.03
C GLU A 96 -5.99 -9.81 -14.55
N GLY A 97 -4.70 -9.55 -14.28
CA GLY A 97 -3.99 -8.35 -14.72
C GLY A 97 -4.13 -7.14 -13.80
N ASN A 98 -4.65 -7.32 -12.58
CA ASN A 98 -4.75 -6.24 -11.60
C ASN A 98 -3.38 -5.95 -10.97
N ILE A 99 -3.02 -4.67 -10.79
CA ILE A 99 -1.87 -4.27 -10.00
C ILE A 99 -2.34 -3.94 -8.58
N GLU A 100 -1.87 -4.70 -7.60
CA GLU A 100 -2.20 -4.51 -6.18
C GLU A 100 -1.02 -3.91 -5.43
N LEU A 101 -1.30 -2.86 -4.65
CA LEU A 101 -0.36 -2.22 -3.74
C LEU A 101 -0.92 -2.36 -2.33
N ILE A 102 -0.34 -3.24 -1.52
CA ILE A 102 -0.76 -3.49 -0.14
C ILE A 102 0.34 -2.98 0.79
N PRO A 103 0.20 -1.74 1.30
CA PRO A 103 1.16 -1.16 2.23
C PRO A 103 0.99 -1.77 3.62
N ALA A 104 2.10 -1.97 4.33
CA ALA A 104 2.07 -2.42 5.72
C ALA A 104 1.38 -1.40 6.66
N SER A 105 1.43 -0.12 6.30
CA SER A 105 0.92 1.01 7.10
C SER A 105 -0.38 1.61 6.59
N GLY A 106 -1.07 0.95 5.64
CA GLY A 106 -2.31 1.48 5.03
C GLY A 106 -2.11 2.64 4.04
N LYS A 107 -0.89 3.15 3.88
CA LYS A 107 -0.59 4.31 3.02
C LYS A 107 0.18 3.94 1.75
N VAL A 108 -0.38 4.24 0.59
CA VAL A 108 0.31 4.22 -0.71
C VAL A 108 0.71 5.66 -1.09
N ILE A 109 1.91 5.87 -1.63
CA ILE A 109 2.35 7.18 -2.11
C ILE A 109 2.84 7.05 -3.55
N ILE A 110 2.22 7.78 -4.47
CA ILE A 110 2.60 7.82 -5.88
C ILE A 110 3.36 9.12 -6.14
N LYS A 111 4.69 9.06 -6.19
CA LYS A 111 5.53 10.23 -6.52
C LYS A 111 5.82 10.26 -8.02
N ARG A 112 5.89 11.46 -8.60
CA ARG A 112 6.29 11.69 -9.99
C ARG A 112 7.47 12.65 -10.00
N ASP A 113 8.51 12.35 -10.79
CA ASP A 113 9.78 13.11 -10.75
C ASP A 113 9.68 14.59 -11.16
N LYS A 114 8.63 14.98 -11.89
CA LYS A 114 8.45 16.37 -12.38
C LYS A 114 6.96 16.71 -12.42
N LYS A 115 6.53 17.73 -11.64
CA LYS A 115 5.15 18.29 -11.46
C LYS A 115 4.37 17.69 -10.27
N PRO A 116 3.41 18.45 -9.68
CA PRO A 116 3.16 18.41 -8.24
C PRO A 116 2.82 17.00 -7.79
N SER A 117 3.49 16.55 -6.73
CA SER A 117 3.23 15.21 -6.22
C SER A 117 1.80 15.17 -5.68
N CYS A 118 1.10 14.09 -6.04
CA CYS A 118 -0.25 13.81 -5.62
C CYS A 118 -0.19 12.52 -4.81
N SER A 119 -0.67 12.56 -3.56
CA SER A 119 -0.84 11.34 -2.77
C SER A 119 -2.28 10.86 -2.85
N LEU A 120 -2.45 9.59 -3.18
CA LEU A 120 -3.69 8.83 -3.02
C LEU A 120 -3.57 8.02 -1.73
N THR A 121 -4.30 8.40 -0.69
CA THR A 121 -4.28 7.72 0.60
C THR A 121 -5.60 6.98 0.81
N LEU A 122 -5.53 5.67 1.03
CA LEU A 122 -6.64 4.90 1.59
C LEU A 122 -6.62 5.14 3.11
N LEU A 123 -7.70 5.67 3.65
CA LEU A 123 -7.90 5.91 5.07
C LEU A 123 -8.88 4.88 5.61
N ASP A 124 -8.82 4.54 6.89
CA ASP A 124 -9.81 3.66 7.54
C ASP A 124 -11.26 4.15 7.34
N GLN A 125 -11.44 5.45 7.08
CA GLN A 125 -12.72 6.12 6.88
C GLN A 125 -12.98 6.58 5.44
N GLY A 126 -12.17 6.14 4.45
CA GLY A 126 -12.43 6.41 3.03
C GLY A 126 -11.18 6.64 2.18
N LEU A 127 -11.23 7.60 1.26
CA LEU A 127 -10.19 7.87 0.27
C LEU A 127 -9.83 9.37 0.25
N GLU A 128 -8.55 9.70 0.28
CA GLU A 128 -8.06 11.07 0.13
C GLU A 128 -7.11 11.19 -1.07
N ILE A 129 -7.38 12.16 -1.94
CA ILE A 129 -6.46 12.63 -2.99
C ILE A 129 -5.94 14.00 -2.55
N LYS A 130 -4.63 14.12 -2.29
CA LYS A 130 -4.02 15.35 -1.76
C LYS A 130 -2.83 15.80 -2.60
N LEU A 131 -2.82 17.09 -2.92
CA LEU A 131 -1.72 17.76 -3.60
C LEU A 131 -0.76 18.40 -2.59
N GLU A 132 0.51 18.56 -2.96
CA GLU A 132 1.53 19.23 -2.11
C GLU A 132 1.16 20.64 -1.66
N ASN A 133 0.40 21.38 -2.48
CA ASN A 133 -0.06 22.72 -2.14
C ASN A 133 -1.17 22.75 -1.07
N GLY A 134 -1.54 21.58 -0.52
CA GLY A 134 -2.54 21.43 0.53
C GLY A 134 -3.97 21.23 0.03
N ALA A 135 -4.23 21.32 -1.28
CA ALA A 135 -5.55 21.02 -1.83
C ALA A 135 -5.86 19.52 -1.72
N ALA A 136 -7.08 19.17 -1.31
CA ALA A 136 -7.50 17.80 -1.11
C ALA A 136 -8.94 17.53 -1.59
N ILE A 137 -9.19 16.30 -2.00
CA ILE A 137 -10.51 15.72 -2.24
C ILE A 137 -10.63 14.49 -1.34
N ARG A 138 -11.67 14.45 -0.49
CA ARG A 138 -11.93 13.31 0.40
C ARG A 138 -13.28 12.68 0.08
N PHE A 139 -13.29 11.36 -0.03
CA PHE A 139 -14.48 10.52 -0.07
C PHE A 139 -14.57 9.78 1.25
N ASP A 140 -15.72 9.81 1.93
CA ASP A 140 -15.94 8.97 3.11
C ASP A 140 -16.74 7.70 2.77
N LEU A 141 -16.81 6.77 3.73
CA LEU A 141 -17.56 5.52 3.58
C LEU A 141 -19.08 5.71 3.44
N ALA A 142 -19.61 6.89 3.80
CA ALA A 142 -21.02 7.23 3.60
C ALA A 142 -21.29 7.82 2.19
N GLY A 143 -20.24 7.99 1.37
CA GLY A 143 -20.33 8.54 0.03
C GLY A 143 -20.30 10.07 -0.03
N ASN A 144 -20.00 10.76 1.08
CA ASN A 144 -19.84 12.21 1.06
C ASN A 144 -18.52 12.59 0.37
N ILE A 145 -18.54 13.73 -0.32
CA ILE A 145 -17.37 14.30 -0.99
C ILE A 145 -17.04 15.64 -0.34
N GLU A 146 -15.83 15.76 0.20
CA GLU A 146 -15.27 17.00 0.75
C GLU A 146 -14.20 17.57 -0.19
N LEU A 147 -14.33 18.85 -0.54
CA LEU A 147 -13.38 19.58 -1.36
C LEU A 147 -12.69 20.64 -0.50
N SER A 148 -11.40 20.46 -0.23
CA SER A 148 -10.60 21.38 0.57
C SER A 148 -9.59 22.08 -0.34
N PRO A 149 -9.90 23.27 -0.90
CA PRO A 149 -8.93 24.01 -1.69
C PRO A 149 -7.75 24.44 -0.82
N ALA A 150 -6.59 24.67 -1.45
CA ALA A 150 -5.45 25.28 -0.76
C ALA A 150 -5.83 26.65 -0.16
N VAL A 151 -5.09 27.11 0.85
CA VAL A 151 -5.35 28.37 1.55
C VAL A 151 -5.58 29.53 0.56
N ASN A 152 -6.68 30.26 0.75
CA ASN A 152 -7.11 31.38 -0.10
C ASN A 152 -7.37 31.02 -1.57
N LYS A 153 -7.67 29.75 -1.88
CA LYS A 153 -8.16 29.31 -3.19
C LYS A 153 -9.63 28.92 -3.11
N THR A 154 -10.28 28.90 -4.26
CA THR A 154 -11.70 28.58 -4.41
C THR A 154 -11.89 27.29 -5.19
N VAL A 155 -13.05 26.68 -5.03
CA VAL A 155 -13.54 25.63 -5.94
C VAL A 155 -14.33 26.31 -7.05
N THR A 156 -13.98 26.03 -8.31
CA THR A 156 -14.67 26.59 -9.50
C THR A 156 -15.25 25.47 -10.33
N VAL A 157 -16.55 25.53 -10.62
CA VAL A 157 -17.24 24.60 -11.53
C VAL A 157 -17.33 25.24 -12.91
N LYS A 158 -16.67 24.65 -13.92
CA LYS A 158 -16.73 25.09 -15.32
C LYS A 158 -17.84 24.35 -16.08
N GLY A 159 -19.08 24.60 -15.69
CA GLY A 159 -20.27 23.94 -16.23
C GLY A 159 -21.48 24.14 -15.34
N ASN A 160 -22.58 23.45 -15.64
CA ASN A 160 -23.79 23.50 -14.82
C ASN A 160 -23.62 22.64 -13.56
N LEU A 161 -24.05 23.17 -12.42
CA LEU A 161 -24.18 22.43 -11.16
C LEU A 161 -25.67 22.33 -10.82
N THR A 162 -26.20 21.10 -10.79
CA THR A 162 -27.56 20.83 -10.32
C THR A 162 -27.50 20.38 -8.87
N VAL A 163 -28.26 21.03 -7.99
CA VAL A 163 -28.39 20.66 -6.57
C VAL A 163 -29.85 20.31 -6.30
N GLU A 164 -30.12 19.06 -5.91
CA GLU A 164 -31.49 18.55 -5.72
C GLU A 164 -32.12 18.93 -4.38
N LYS A 165 -31.30 19.29 -3.39
CA LYS A 165 -31.74 19.65 -2.04
C LYS A 165 -31.38 21.10 -1.71
N GLU A 166 -30.47 21.31 -0.77
CA GLU A 166 -30.15 22.62 -0.19
C GLU A 166 -28.66 22.91 -0.29
N ILE A 167 -28.33 24.20 -0.48
CA ILE A 167 -26.97 24.73 -0.32
C ILE A 167 -26.92 25.49 1.01
N THR A 168 -26.27 24.92 2.01
CA THR A 168 -26.04 25.59 3.31
C THR A 168 -24.64 26.17 3.39
N GLY A 169 -24.52 27.45 3.75
CA GLY A 169 -23.24 28.13 3.98
C GLY A 169 -23.07 28.57 5.44
N LYS A 170 -21.88 28.44 6.00
CA LYS A 170 -21.52 29.09 7.28
C LYS A 170 -20.81 30.40 6.99
N LEU A 171 -21.39 31.52 7.44
CA LEU A 171 -20.69 32.81 7.45
C LEU A 171 -19.44 32.71 8.31
N SER A 172 -18.32 33.24 7.80
CA SER A 172 -17.07 33.33 8.57
C SER A 172 -17.29 34.17 9.83
N SER A 173 -16.53 33.88 10.88
CA SER A 173 -16.61 34.60 12.15
C SER A 173 -16.39 36.11 11.97
N ALA A 174 -15.54 36.50 11.02
CA ALA A 174 -15.27 37.90 10.67
C ALA A 174 -16.52 38.60 10.09
N ILE A 175 -17.17 37.99 9.09
CA ILE A 175 -18.38 38.55 8.48
C ILE A 175 -19.52 38.61 9.50
N LYS A 176 -19.63 37.59 10.39
CA LYS A 176 -20.59 37.64 11.51
C LYS A 176 -20.34 38.83 12.43
N GLN A 177 -19.09 39.15 12.75
CA GLN A 177 -18.74 40.26 13.63
C GLN A 177 -19.02 41.62 12.97
N GLU A 178 -18.68 41.80 11.70
CA GLU A 178 -19.02 43.01 10.93
C GLU A 178 -20.54 43.24 10.88
N LEU A 179 -21.31 42.18 10.56
CA LEU A 179 -22.76 42.26 10.52
C LEU A 179 -23.36 42.63 11.88
N ILE A 180 -22.85 42.05 12.97
CA ILE A 180 -23.27 42.39 14.34
C ILE A 180 -22.96 43.86 14.66
N GLN A 181 -21.83 44.40 14.20
CA GLN A 181 -21.47 45.80 14.44
C GLN A 181 -22.36 46.77 13.66
N GLU A 182 -22.64 46.49 12.38
CA GLU A 182 -23.58 47.30 11.59
C GLU A 182 -24.98 47.31 12.22
N ILE A 183 -25.50 46.14 12.62
CA ILE A 183 -26.81 46.04 13.28
C ILE A 183 -26.85 46.87 14.56
N LYS A 184 -25.80 46.83 15.38
CA LYS A 184 -25.70 47.65 16.60
C LYS A 184 -25.69 49.15 16.29
N GLN A 185 -25.00 49.57 15.22
CA GLN A 185 -24.96 50.98 14.81
C GLN A 185 -26.30 51.46 14.28
N SER A 186 -27.05 50.62 13.56
CA SER A 186 -28.37 50.96 13.05
C SER A 186 -29.45 50.99 14.13
N LEU A 187 -29.34 50.17 15.17
CA LEU A 187 -30.30 50.13 16.28
C LEU A 187 -30.10 51.24 17.32
N ASN A 188 -28.92 51.87 17.35
CA ASN A 188 -28.58 52.96 18.27
C ASN A 188 -28.78 54.36 17.65
N LYS A 189 -29.49 54.47 16.54
CA LYS A 189 -29.97 55.73 15.93
C LYS A 189 -31.45 55.91 16.20
#